data_AF-A0A7C7PSZ3-F1
#
_entry.id   AF-A0A7C7PSZ3-F1
#
_cell.length_a   1.000
_cell.length_b   1.000
_cell.length_c   1.000
_cell.angle_alpha   90.00
_cell.angle_beta   90.00
_cell.angle_gamma   90.00
#
_symmetry.space_group_name_H-M   'P 1'
#
loop_
_entity.id
_entity.type
_entity.pdbx_description
1 polymer ?
#
loop_
_entity_poly.entity_id
_entity_poly.type
_entity_poly.pdbx_seq_one_letter_code
_entity_poly.pdbx_strand_id
1 'polypeptide(L)'
;MKYVDEFRDPEKAKALFREIETLAARIETRDGKPLQVMEVCGGHTHSIFRYGLEAMLPKKIELVHGPGCPVCVLPMGRVDDCVALAERPEVIFTTFGDAMRVPGSKKSLLQA
;
A
#
# COMPACT_ATOMS: atom_id res chain seq x y z
N MET A 1 -6.16 -22.11 -4.09
CA MET A 1 -5.26 -21.14 -4.74
C MET A 1 -3.83 -21.62 -4.47
N LYS A 2 -3.00 -21.79 -5.50
CA LYS A 2 -1.66 -22.37 -5.34
C LYS A 2 -0.87 -21.54 -4.31
N TYR A 3 -0.14 -22.22 -3.41
CA TYR A 3 0.73 -21.61 -2.38
C TYR A 3 0.07 -20.90 -1.20
N VAL A 4 -1.28 -20.91 -1.07
CA VAL A 4 -1.92 -20.28 0.08
C VAL A 4 -1.59 -20.99 1.39
N ASP A 5 -1.72 -22.31 1.44
CA ASP A 5 -1.47 -23.07 2.66
C ASP A 5 0.03 -23.10 3.03
N GLU A 6 0.90 -23.05 2.02
CA GLU A 6 2.35 -23.10 2.23
C GLU A 6 2.91 -21.80 2.82
N PHE A 7 2.37 -20.64 2.44
CA PHE A 7 2.84 -19.33 2.90
C PHE A 7 1.96 -18.70 3.99
N ARG A 8 0.75 -19.21 4.23
CA ARG A 8 -0.11 -18.79 5.36
C ARG A 8 -0.03 -19.78 6.52
N ASP A 9 1.20 -20.01 6.98
CA ASP A 9 1.50 -20.93 8.08
C ASP A 9 1.94 -20.13 9.33
N PRO A 10 1.20 -20.23 10.45
CA PRO A 10 1.51 -19.50 11.67
C PRO A 10 2.83 -19.96 12.31
N GLU A 11 3.24 -21.22 12.16
CA GLU A 11 4.49 -21.72 12.73
C GLU A 11 5.69 -21.17 11.96
N LYS A 12 5.59 -21.09 10.62
CA LYS A 12 6.62 -20.41 9.81
C LYS A 12 6.70 -18.92 10.14
N ALA A 13 5.55 -18.26 10.34
CA ALA A 13 5.53 -16.85 10.73
C ALA A 13 6.22 -16.64 12.10
N LYS A 14 5.90 -17.45 13.11
CA LYS A 14 6.57 -17.40 14.43
C LYS A 14 8.07 -17.61 14.32
N ALA A 15 8.52 -18.56 13.50
CA ALA A 15 9.94 -18.80 13.28
C ALA A 15 10.62 -17.55 12.68
N LEU A 16 10.01 -16.91 11.68
CA LEU A 16 10.53 -15.67 11.09
C LEU A 16 10.58 -14.52 12.09
N PHE A 17 9.58 -14.36 12.95
CA PHE A 17 9.61 -13.32 13.99
C PHE A 17 10.77 -13.49 14.97
N ARG A 18 11.09 -14.74 15.38
CA ARG A 18 12.25 -15.02 16.25
C ARG A 18 13.58 -14.67 15.58
N GLU A 19 13.70 -14.94 14.28
CA GLU A 19 14.88 -14.57 13.51
C GLU A 19 15.00 -13.05 13.36
N ILE A 20 13.88 -12.37 13.09
CA ILE A 20 13.83 -10.90 13.02
C ILE A 20 14.23 -10.29 14.37
N GLU A 21 13.73 -10.80 15.51
CA GLU A 21 14.15 -10.38 16.85
C GLU A 21 15.65 -10.53 17.05
N THR A 22 16.20 -11.69 16.70
CA THR A 22 17.64 -11.99 16.84
C THR A 22 18.50 -11.07 15.99
N LEU A 23 18.10 -10.80 14.75
CA LEU A 23 18.80 -9.89 13.85
C LEU A 23 18.68 -8.43 14.31
N ALA A 24 17.47 -7.99 14.67
CA ALA A 24 17.22 -6.64 15.13
C ALA A 24 18.05 -6.29 16.37
N ALA A 25 18.25 -7.24 17.30
CA ALA A 25 19.11 -7.04 18.46
C ALA A 25 20.55 -6.63 18.09
N ARG A 26 21.07 -7.12 16.96
CA ARG A 26 22.45 -6.90 16.49
C ARG A 26 22.65 -5.65 15.62
N ILE A 27 21.57 -5.07 15.09
CA ILE A 27 21.65 -3.90 14.20
C ILE A 27 21.92 -2.64 15.03
N GLU A 28 22.98 -1.89 14.79
CA GLU A 28 23.14 -0.60 15.45
C GLU A 28 22.19 0.44 14.85
N THR A 29 21.43 1.13 15.71
CA THR A 29 20.54 2.21 15.28
C THR A 29 21.18 3.56 15.49
N ARG A 30 21.08 4.41 14.47
CA ARG A 30 21.59 5.78 14.54
C ARG A 30 20.71 6.60 15.49
N ASP A 31 21.33 7.26 16.46
CA ASP A 31 20.68 8.22 17.37
C ASP A 31 19.43 7.65 18.08
N GLY A 32 19.40 6.34 18.33
CA GLY A 32 18.26 5.65 18.96
C GLY A 32 17.01 5.52 18.08
N LYS A 33 17.07 5.90 16.80
CA LYS A 33 15.93 5.80 15.87
C LYS A 33 15.70 4.36 15.42
N PRO A 34 14.45 3.90 15.28
CA PRO A 34 14.21 2.56 14.74
C PRO A 34 14.73 2.44 13.29
N LEU A 35 15.05 1.22 12.88
CA LEU A 35 15.26 0.87 11.49
C LEU A 35 13.93 1.01 10.74
N GLN A 36 13.89 1.93 9.78
CA GLN A 36 12.70 2.16 8.96
C GLN A 36 12.72 1.24 7.75
N VAL A 37 11.66 0.45 7.58
CA VAL A 37 11.45 -0.40 6.41
C VAL A 37 10.21 0.10 5.69
N MET A 38 10.40 0.68 4.51
CA MET A 38 9.30 1.24 3.73
C MET A 38 8.73 0.21 2.76
N GLU A 39 7.41 0.05 2.78
CA GLU A 39 6.65 -0.64 1.74
C GLU A 39 5.94 0.37 0.83
N VAL A 40 5.72 0.00 -0.44
CA VAL A 40 5.08 0.86 -1.45
C VAL A 40 4.04 0.05 -2.24
N CYS A 41 3.19 -0.70 -1.52
CA CYS A 41 2.13 -1.48 -2.11
C CYS A 41 0.93 -1.57 -1.16
N GLY A 42 -0.23 -1.04 -1.57
CA GLY A 42 -1.45 -1.10 -0.75
C GLY A 42 -1.85 -2.51 -0.31
N GLY A 43 -1.48 -3.55 -1.08
CA GLY A 43 -1.68 -4.95 -0.68
C GLY A 43 -0.81 -5.39 0.49
N HIS A 44 0.42 -4.89 0.58
CA HIS A 44 1.28 -5.10 1.75
C HIS A 44 0.76 -4.32 2.94
N THR A 45 0.40 -3.05 2.77
CA THR A 45 -0.26 -2.24 3.81
C THR A 45 -1.46 -3.00 4.39
N HIS A 46 -2.38 -3.47 3.52
CA HIS A 46 -3.55 -4.23 3.94
C HIS A 46 -3.18 -5.49 4.72
N SER A 47 -2.16 -6.24 4.27
CA SER A 47 -1.72 -7.47 4.93
C SER A 47 -1.10 -7.18 6.31
N ILE A 48 -0.28 -6.13 6.42
CA ILE A 48 0.35 -5.69 7.68
C ILE A 48 -0.73 -5.37 8.71
N PHE A 49 -1.73 -4.55 8.35
CA PHE A 49 -2.82 -4.20 9.26
C PHE A 49 -3.72 -5.40 9.57
N ARG A 50 -4.10 -6.19 8.56
CA ARG A 50 -4.99 -7.33 8.72
C ARG A 50 -4.45 -8.36 9.72
N TYR A 51 -3.14 -8.60 9.70
CA TYR A 51 -2.49 -9.57 10.58
C TYR A 51 -1.79 -8.93 11.79
N GLY A 52 -1.88 -7.61 11.96
CA GLY A 52 -1.27 -6.90 13.09
C GLY A 52 0.26 -7.04 13.15
N LEU A 53 0.93 -7.20 12.00
CA LEU A 53 2.36 -7.54 11.95
C LEU A 53 3.23 -6.46 12.62
N GLU A 54 2.83 -5.20 12.51
CA GLU A 54 3.55 -4.08 13.12
C GLU A 54 3.64 -4.19 14.64
N ALA A 55 2.56 -4.65 15.29
CA ALA A 55 2.54 -4.86 16.74
C ALA A 55 3.38 -6.07 17.19
N MET A 56 3.70 -6.98 16.27
CA MET A 56 4.51 -8.17 16.53
C MET A 56 6.01 -7.94 16.29
N LEU A 57 6.38 -6.86 15.59
CA LEU A 57 7.78 -6.55 15.34
C LEU A 57 8.47 -5.96 16.57
N PRO A 58 9.79 -6.16 16.71
CA PRO A 58 10.57 -5.46 17.72
C PRO A 58 10.42 -3.93 17.57
N LYS A 59 10.32 -3.19 18.69
CA LYS A 59 10.24 -1.71 18.68
C LYS A 59 11.39 -0.99 17.96
N LYS A 60 12.45 -1.72 17.65
CA LYS A 60 13.62 -1.26 16.90
C LYS A 60 13.39 -1.24 15.39
N ILE A 61 12.27 -1.77 14.91
CA ILE A 61 11.85 -1.75 13.50
C ILE A 61 10.55 -0.94 13.42
N GLU A 62 10.51 0.00 12.49
CA GLU A 62 9.33 0.77 12.16
C GLU A 62 8.96 0.48 10.70
N LEU A 63 7.69 0.17 10.43
CA LEU A 63 7.19 0.02 9.08
C LEU A 63 6.69 1.36 8.59
N VAL A 64 7.21 1.80 7.44
CA VAL A 64 6.80 3.05 6.79
C VAL A 64 5.90 2.73 5.61
N HIS A 65 4.70 3.30 5.59
CA HIS A 65 3.73 3.12 4.51
C HIS A 65 3.92 4.20 3.46
N GLY A 66 4.60 3.84 2.37
CA GLY A 66 4.86 4.72 1.24
C GLY A 66 3.64 4.90 0.32
N PRO A 67 3.79 5.67 -0.77
CA PRO A 67 2.72 5.94 -1.73
C PRO A 67 2.42 4.74 -2.66
N GLY A 68 1.94 3.64 -2.08
CA GLY A 68 1.69 2.37 -2.79
C GLY A 68 0.33 2.25 -3.48
N CYS A 69 -0.47 3.32 -3.52
CA CYS A 69 -1.80 3.35 -4.12
C CYS A 69 -1.77 4.21 -5.39
N PRO A 70 -1.83 3.61 -6.60
CA PRO A 70 -1.70 4.34 -7.86
C PRO A 70 -2.81 5.37 -8.07
N VAL A 71 -4.03 5.08 -7.59
CA VAL A 71 -5.17 5.98 -7.66
C VAL A 71 -5.01 7.18 -6.71
N CYS A 72 -4.45 6.96 -5.53
CA CYS A 72 -4.28 8.00 -4.51
C CYS A 72 -3.22 9.04 -4.89
N VAL A 73 -2.28 8.68 -5.78
CA VAL A 73 -1.25 9.59 -6.30
C VAL A 73 -1.53 10.09 -7.71
N LEU A 74 -2.73 9.84 -8.23
CA LEU A 74 -3.11 10.30 -9.57
C LEU A 74 -3.13 11.84 -9.61
N PRO A 75 -2.35 12.48 -10.49
CA PRO A 75 -2.34 13.94 -10.56
C PRO A 75 -3.70 14.49 -10.99
N MET A 76 -4.17 15.57 -10.36
CA MET A 76 -5.46 16.20 -10.70
C MET A 76 -5.60 16.53 -12.20
N GLY A 77 -4.54 17.02 -12.84
CA GLY A 77 -4.56 17.29 -14.28
C GLY A 77 -4.80 16.05 -15.14
N ARG A 78 -4.41 14.84 -14.68
CA ARG A 78 -4.73 13.58 -15.36
C ARG A 78 -6.19 13.22 -15.23
N VAL A 79 -6.81 13.51 -14.08
CA VAL A 79 -8.26 13.34 -13.91
C VAL A 79 -9.00 14.27 -14.86
N ASP A 80 -8.57 15.53 -14.97
CA ASP A 80 -9.17 16.51 -15.88
C ASP A 80 -9.06 16.08 -17.36
N ASP A 81 -7.90 15.58 -17.78
CA ASP A 81 -7.70 15.00 -19.13
C ASP A 81 -8.71 13.87 -19.39
N CYS A 82 -8.90 12.97 -18.41
CA CYS A 82 -9.85 11.87 -18.51
C CYS A 82 -11.31 12.33 -18.56
N VAL A 83 -11.70 13.31 -17.75
CA VAL A 83 -13.05 13.91 -17.78
C VAL A 83 -13.33 14.53 -19.15
N ALA A 84 -12.39 15.29 -19.71
CA ALA A 84 -12.55 15.92 -21.01
C ALA A 84 -12.67 14.90 -22.18
N LEU A 85 -12.16 13.68 -22.00
CA LEU A 85 -12.39 12.57 -22.93
C LEU A 85 -13.74 11.91 -22.70
N ALA A 86 -14.14 11.70 -21.44
CA ALA A 86 -15.40 11.05 -21.07
C ALA A 86 -16.65 11.86 -21.46
N GLU A 87 -16.58 13.20 -21.48
CA GLU A 87 -17.70 14.06 -21.88
C GLU A 87 -17.98 14.08 -23.40
N ARG A 88 -17.13 13.43 -24.20
CA ARG A 88 -17.30 13.39 -25.66
C ARG A 88 -18.36 12.37 -26.06
N PRO A 89 -19.41 12.74 -26.82
CA PRO A 89 -20.50 11.83 -27.16
C PRO A 89 -20.08 10.54 -27.90
N GLU A 90 -18.96 10.56 -28.61
CA GLU A 90 -18.42 9.44 -29.37
C GLU A 90 -17.51 8.49 -28.56
N VAL A 91 -17.21 8.82 -27.30
CA VAL A 91 -16.25 8.08 -26.47
C VAL A 91 -16.97 7.22 -25.44
N ILE A 92 -16.62 5.93 -25.39
CA ILE A 92 -16.91 5.07 -24.25
C ILE A 92 -15.67 5.04 -23.36
N PHE A 93 -15.68 5.79 -22.27
CA PHE A 93 -14.57 5.86 -21.33
C PHE A 93 -14.71 4.77 -20.25
N THR A 94 -13.67 3.96 -20.09
CA THR A 94 -13.64 2.89 -19.07
C THR A 94 -12.56 3.17 -18.03
N THR A 95 -12.89 2.97 -16.76
CA THR A 95 -11.96 3.15 -15.64
C THR A 95 -12.26 2.17 -14.50
N PHE A 96 -11.35 2.05 -13.54
CA PHE A 96 -11.61 1.31 -12.30
C PHE A 96 -12.55 2.12 -11.39
N GLY A 97 -13.33 1.41 -10.57
CA GLY A 97 -14.38 2.05 -9.75
C GLY A 97 -13.86 2.99 -8.66
N ASP A 98 -12.65 2.75 -8.17
CA ASP A 98 -11.95 3.62 -7.22
C ASP A 98 -11.52 4.95 -7.87
N ALA A 99 -11.03 4.90 -9.11
CA ALA A 99 -10.65 6.08 -9.87
C ALA A 99 -11.82 7.00 -10.22
N MET A 100 -13.06 6.49 -10.26
CA MET A 100 -14.25 7.31 -10.58
C MET A 100 -14.47 8.48 -9.62
N ARG A 101 -14.06 8.32 -8.35
CA ARG A 101 -14.32 9.29 -7.28
C ARG A 101 -13.16 10.25 -7.04
N VAL A 102 -12.03 10.07 -7.73
CA VAL A 102 -10.88 10.96 -7.58
C VAL A 102 -11.27 12.36 -8.06
N PRO A 103 -11.06 13.41 -7.25
CA PRO A 103 -11.40 14.77 -7.64
C PRO A 103 -10.44 15.28 -8.72
N GLY A 104 -11.00 15.79 -9.82
CA GLY A 104 -10.31 16.71 -10.72
C GLY A 104 -10.41 18.15 -10.21
N SER A 105 -10.02 19.11 -11.04
CA SER A 105 -10.09 20.54 -10.68
C SER A 105 -11.53 21.07 -10.61
N LYS A 106 -12.46 20.48 -11.38
CA LYS A 106 -13.87 20.89 -11.44
C LYS A 106 -14.87 19.75 -11.23
N LYS A 107 -14.58 18.59 -11.83
CA LYS A 107 -15.43 17.39 -11.80
C LYS A 107 -14.58 16.17 -11.50
N SER A 108 -15.20 15.14 -10.95
CA SER A 108 -14.68 13.77 -10.96
C SER A 108 -15.19 13.02 -12.18
N LEU A 109 -14.60 11.86 -12.49
CA LEU A 109 -15.08 10.97 -13.55
C LEU A 109 -16.51 10.47 -13.31
N LEU A 110 -16.99 10.43 -12.07
CA LEU A 110 -18.38 10.12 -11.74
C LEU A 110 -19.38 11.21 -12.14
N GLN A 111 -18.90 12.44 -12.38
CA GLN A 111 -19.71 13.63 -12.73
C GLN A 111 -19.55 14.05 -14.20
N ALA A 112 -18.68 13.35 -14.94
CA ALA A 112 -18.47 13.56 -16.37
C ALA A 112 -19.71 13.13 -17.16
#